data_AF-A1RUB7-F1
#
_entry.id   AF-A1RUB7-F1
#
_cell.length_a   1.000
_cell.length_b   1.000
_cell.length_c   1.000
_cell.angle_alpha   90.00
_cell.angle_beta   90.00
_cell.angle_gamma   90.00
#
_symmetry.space_group_name_H-M   'P 1'
#
loop_
_entity.id
_entity.type
_entity.pdbx_description
1 polymer ?
#
loop_
_entity_poly.entity_id
_entity_poly.type
_entity_poly.pdbx_seq_one_letter_code
_entity_poly.pdbx_strand_id
1 'polypeptide(L)'
;MRKTLHLGDGAGCYICSPHCGQPADVNKCERDSVVKLGDCEIRDWDRVATLSPTVQQMVLQALESGRAPKELYPILLKLREIGALVCT
;
A
#
# COMPACT_ATOMS: atom_id res chain seq x y z
N MET A 1 -10.86 -27.88 31.66
CA MET A 1 -9.71 -28.50 30.95
C MET A 1 -9.10 -27.45 30.02
N ARG A 2 -7.77 -27.48 29.84
CA ARG A 2 -6.95 -26.81 28.81
C ARG A 2 -6.26 -25.48 29.19
N LYS A 3 -5.01 -25.66 29.69
CA LYS A 3 -3.76 -24.98 29.31
C LYS A 3 -3.88 -23.69 28.48
N THR A 4 -3.37 -22.58 29.01
CA THR A 4 -2.87 -21.46 28.18
C THR A 4 -1.34 -21.53 28.17
N LEU A 5 -0.77 -21.66 26.99
CA LEU A 5 0.65 -21.57 26.65
C LEU A 5 0.73 -20.66 25.42
N HIS A 6 1.59 -19.64 25.47
CA HIS A 6 2.29 -18.90 24.39
C HIS A 6 2.61 -17.50 24.96
N LEU A 7 3.84 -17.12 25.31
CA LEU A 7 5.14 -17.06 24.61
C LEU A 7 5.19 -16.06 23.43
N GLY A 8 6.08 -15.05 23.60
CA GLY A 8 6.68 -14.20 22.55
C GLY A 8 6.14 -12.77 22.58
N ASP A 9 6.77 -11.80 23.24
CA ASP A 9 7.96 -11.05 22.80
C ASP A 9 7.77 -10.36 21.43
N GLY A 10 7.70 -9.03 21.43
CA GLY A 10 7.64 -8.24 20.19
C GLY A 10 7.01 -6.86 20.39
N ALA A 11 7.86 -5.84 20.47
CA ALA A 11 7.55 -4.41 20.64
C ALA A 11 6.36 -3.87 19.80
N GLY A 12 5.47 -3.09 20.42
CA GLY A 12 4.41 -2.32 19.76
C GLY A 12 4.37 -0.89 20.26
N CYS A 13 4.34 0.08 19.33
CA CYS A 13 4.44 1.52 19.55
C CYS A 13 3.40 2.07 20.54
N TYR A 14 3.87 2.81 21.54
CA TYR A 14 3.07 3.62 22.44
C TYR A 14 2.77 4.98 21.78
N ILE A 15 1.54 5.20 21.32
CA ILE A 15 1.01 6.55 21.10
C ILE A 15 -0.22 6.72 21.98
N CYS A 16 -0.02 7.30 23.17
CA CYS A 16 -1.09 7.81 24.01
C CYS A 16 -1.54 9.17 23.48
N SER A 17 -2.84 9.32 23.16
CA SER A 17 -3.54 10.60 23.11
C SER A 17 -4.56 10.67 24.27
N PRO A 18 -4.75 11.83 24.93
CA PRO A 18 -5.38 11.91 26.26
C PRO A 18 -6.91 11.81 26.26
N HIS A 19 -7.53 11.34 25.18
CA HIS A 19 -8.98 11.22 25.08
C HIS A 19 -9.34 10.07 24.14
N CYS A 20 -9.56 8.86 24.66
CA CYS A 20 -10.22 7.83 23.84
C CYS A 20 -10.91 6.76 24.71
N GLY A 21 -12.24 6.85 24.79
CA GLY A 21 -13.14 5.78 25.20
C GLY A 21 -13.66 5.00 23.99
N GLN A 22 -12.80 4.70 23.02
CA GLN A 22 -13.11 3.85 21.88
C GLN A 22 -12.01 2.79 21.77
N PRO A 23 -12.34 1.51 21.52
CA PRO A 23 -11.33 0.52 21.15
C PRO A 23 -10.75 0.96 19.81
N ALA A 24 -9.59 1.61 19.85
CA ALA A 24 -8.79 1.81 18.66
C ALA A 24 -8.43 0.41 18.15
N ASP A 25 -8.97 0.10 16.98
CA ASP A 25 -8.65 -1.11 16.23
C ASP A 25 -7.12 -1.26 16.19
N VAL A 26 -6.62 -2.32 16.84
CA VAL A 26 -5.19 -2.63 16.98
C VAL A 26 -4.50 -2.89 15.62
N ASN A 27 -5.28 -2.86 14.53
CA ASN A 27 -4.82 -2.93 13.15
C ASN A 27 -4.42 -1.56 12.56
N LYS A 28 -4.37 -0.50 13.37
CA LYS A 28 -3.88 0.83 12.93
C LYS A 28 -2.43 1.11 13.38
N CYS A 29 -1.59 0.08 13.38
CA CYS A 29 -0.13 0.22 13.38
C CYS A 29 0.51 -0.36 12.11
N GLU A 30 -0.29 -0.72 11.10
CA GLU A 30 0.23 -0.86 9.76
C GLU A 30 0.56 0.55 9.28
N ARG A 31 1.86 0.86 9.24
CA ARG A 31 2.36 2.00 8.48
C ARG A 31 2.00 1.75 7.03
N ASP A 32 0.75 2.07 6.67
CA ASP A 32 0.28 2.23 5.30
C ASP A 32 1.16 3.31 4.70
N SER A 33 2.32 2.88 4.21
CA SER A 33 3.40 3.75 3.76
C SER A 33 3.03 4.15 2.35
N VAL A 34 1.96 4.91 2.22
CA VAL A 34 1.51 5.43 0.94
C VAL A 34 2.53 6.43 0.41
N VAL A 35 2.99 6.18 -0.81
CA VAL A 35 3.83 7.11 -1.56
C VAL A 35 2.93 7.98 -2.42
N LYS A 36 3.23 9.28 -2.47
CA LYS A 36 2.58 10.18 -3.43
C LYS A 36 3.12 9.88 -4.82
N LEU A 37 2.22 9.66 -5.76
CA LEU A 37 2.53 9.65 -7.18
C LEU A 37 2.40 11.07 -7.72
N GLY A 38 3.23 11.40 -8.72
CA GLY A 38 3.01 12.58 -9.54
C GLY A 38 1.80 12.40 -10.46
N ASP A 39 1.60 13.34 -11.38
CA ASP A 39 0.57 13.21 -12.40
C ASP A 39 1.04 12.15 -13.42
N CYS A 40 0.55 10.92 -13.25
CA CYS A 40 0.97 9.75 -14.01
C CYS A 40 -0.19 9.20 -14.84
N GLU A 41 0.07 8.84 -16.09
CA GLU A 41 -0.91 8.31 -17.04
C GLU A 41 -0.42 7.00 -17.69
N ILE A 42 -1.35 6.14 -18.09
CA ILE A 42 -1.05 4.93 -18.87
C ILE A 42 -0.87 5.32 -20.34
N ARG A 43 0.34 5.08 -20.86
CA ARG A 43 0.69 5.25 -22.27
C ARG A 43 0.52 3.96 -23.07
N ASP A 44 0.81 2.82 -22.48
CA ASP A 44 0.76 1.52 -23.14
C ASP A 44 -0.13 0.53 -22.37
N TRP A 45 -1.36 0.37 -22.84
CA TRP A 45 -2.36 -0.51 -22.24
C TRP A 45 -2.05 -1.99 -22.43
N ASP A 46 -1.35 -2.37 -23.50
CA ASP A 46 -0.95 -3.76 -23.74
C ASP A 46 0.02 -4.24 -22.66
N ARG A 47 1.03 -3.41 -22.34
CA ARG A 47 1.98 -3.66 -21.26
C ARG A 47 1.30 -3.78 -19.90
N VAL A 48 0.33 -2.91 -19.58
CA VAL A 48 -0.42 -2.98 -18.32
C VAL A 48 -1.31 -4.22 -18.28
N ALA A 49 -1.90 -4.62 -19.41
CA ALA A 49 -2.73 -5.82 -19.50
C ALA A 49 -1.95 -7.13 -19.25
N THR A 50 -0.62 -7.11 -19.36
CA THR A 50 0.22 -8.27 -19.00
C THR A 50 0.31 -8.53 -17.49
N LEU A 51 -0.06 -7.54 -16.66
CA LEU A 51 -0.05 -7.68 -15.20
C LEU A 51 -1.23 -8.53 -14.74
N SER A 52 -1.13 -9.14 -13.56
CA SER A 52 -2.27 -9.81 -12.92
C SER A 52 -3.44 -8.84 -12.72
N PRO A 53 -4.70 -9.29 -12.80
CA PRO A 53 -5.87 -8.42 -12.69
C PRO A 53 -5.89 -7.59 -11.39
N THR A 54 -5.45 -8.18 -10.27
CA THR A 54 -5.31 -7.48 -8.99
C THR A 54 -4.31 -6.32 -9.09
N VAL A 55 -3.17 -6.52 -9.75
CA VAL A 55 -2.15 -5.48 -9.91
C VAL A 55 -2.65 -4.39 -10.85
N GLN A 56 -3.36 -4.74 -11.91
CA GLN A 56 -4.00 -3.75 -12.80
C GLN A 56 -4.95 -2.84 -12.01
N GLN A 57 -5.83 -3.42 -11.20
CA GLN A 57 -6.74 -2.64 -10.34
C GLN A 57 -5.99 -1.71 -9.39
N MET A 58 -4.94 -2.22 -8.73
CA MET A 58 -4.12 -1.40 -7.83
C MET A 58 -3.41 -0.25 -8.54
N VAL A 59 -2.88 -0.48 -9.75
CA VAL A 59 -2.26 0.56 -10.57
C VAL A 59 -3.29 1.63 -10.93
N LEU A 60 -4.47 1.24 -11.41
CA LEU A 60 -5.53 2.18 -11.78
C LEU A 60 -5.95 3.05 -10.59
N GLN A 61 -6.23 2.43 -9.43
CA GLN A 61 -6.56 3.16 -8.21
C GLN A 61 -5.43 4.10 -7.76
N ALA A 62 -4.19 3.69 -7.97
CA ALA A 62 -3.04 4.51 -7.60
C ALA A 62 -2.91 5.75 -8.47
N LEU A 63 -3.15 5.63 -9.78
CA LEU A 63 -3.17 6.75 -10.72
C LEU A 63 -4.34 7.70 -10.42
N GLU A 64 -5.56 7.16 -10.21
CA GLU A 64 -6.74 7.98 -9.86
C GLU A 64 -6.58 8.75 -8.55
N SER A 65 -5.99 8.12 -7.52
CA SER A 65 -5.82 8.77 -6.21
C SER A 65 -4.55 9.62 -6.10
N GLY A 66 -3.63 9.53 -7.07
CA GLY A 66 -2.29 10.12 -6.98
C GLY A 66 -1.45 9.54 -5.84
N ARG A 67 -1.76 8.34 -5.35
CA ARG A 67 -1.07 7.68 -4.23
C ARG A 67 -1.02 6.17 -4.44
N ALA A 68 0.12 5.56 -4.12
CA ALA A 68 0.28 4.11 -4.16
C ALA A 68 0.76 3.56 -2.82
N PRO A 69 0.44 2.31 -2.47
CA PRO A 69 1.15 1.62 -1.41
C PRO A 69 2.61 1.42 -1.81
N LYS A 70 3.53 1.49 -0.84
CA LYS A 70 4.99 1.35 -1.08
C LYS A 70 5.36 0.07 -1.82
N GLU A 71 4.61 -1.00 -1.60
CA GLU A 71 4.84 -2.30 -2.25
C GLU A 71 4.53 -2.26 -3.76
N LEU A 72 3.64 -1.36 -4.19
CA LEU A 72 3.30 -1.16 -5.61
C LEU A 72 4.31 -0.25 -6.32
N TYR A 73 5.05 0.59 -5.58
CA TYR A 73 6.05 1.49 -6.14
C TYR A 73 7.07 0.84 -7.10
N PRO A 74 7.70 -0.32 -6.79
CA PRO A 74 8.61 -0.97 -7.73
C PRO A 74 7.94 -1.42 -9.04
N ILE A 75 6.64 -1.74 -9.02
CA ILE A 75 5.87 -2.10 -10.21
C ILE A 75 5.64 -0.83 -11.05
N LEU A 76 5.20 0.26 -10.43
CA LEU A 76 4.99 1.54 -11.10
C LEU A 76 6.28 2.10 -11.71
N LEU A 77 7.41 1.94 -11.01
CA LEU A 77 8.72 2.34 -11.51
C LEU A 77 9.10 1.55 -12.77
N LYS A 78 8.96 0.22 -12.73
CA LYS A 78 9.22 -0.63 -13.90
C LYS A 78 8.33 -0.27 -15.09
N LEU A 79 7.04 -0.02 -14.84
CA LEU A 79 6.10 0.40 -15.87
C LEU A 79 6.53 1.75 -16.48
N ARG A 80 7.05 2.68 -15.68
CA ARG A 80 7.61 3.94 -16.17
C ARG A 80 8.89 3.72 -17.00
N GLU A 81 9.80 2.87 -16.53
CA GLU A 81 11.07 2.57 -17.21
C GLU A 81 10.86 1.94 -18.60
N ILE A 82 9.84 1.08 -18.75
CA ILE A 82 9.48 0.47 -20.03
C ILE A 82 8.55 1.33 -20.89
N GLY A 83 8.20 2.55 -20.44
CA GLY A 83 7.34 3.48 -21.17
C GLY A 83 5.84 3.17 -21.12
N ALA A 84 5.40 2.25 -20.27
CA ALA A 84 3.98 1.94 -20.07
C ALA A 84 3.24 3.01 -19.25
N LEU A 85 3.97 3.68 -18.34
CA LEU A 85 3.49 4.86 -17.62
C LEU A 85 4.34 6.09 -17.99
N VAL A 86 3.69 7.23 -18.13
CA VAL A 86 4.34 8.55 -18.19
C VAL A 86 3.96 9.33 -16.94
N CYS A 87 4.91 10.00 -16.29
CA CYS A 87 4.67 10.84 -15.13
C CYS A 87 5.30 12.21 -15.36
N THR A 88 4.58 13.28 -15.03
CA THR A 88 5.05 14.67 -15.14
C THR A 88 5.36 15.31 -13.79
#